data_AF-A0A6G3S8E0-F1
#
_entry.id   AF-A0A6G3S8E0-F1
#
_cell.length_a   1.000
_cell.length_b   1.000
_cell.length_c   1.000
_cell.angle_alpha   90.00
_cell.angle_beta   90.00
_cell.angle_gamma   90.00
#
_symmetry.space_group_name_H-M   'P 1'
#
loop_
_entity.id
_entity.type
_entity.pdbx_description
1 polymer ?
#
loop_
_entity_poly.entity_id
_entity_poly.type
_entity_poly.pdbx_seq_one_letter_code
_entity_poly.pdbx_strand_id
1 'polypeptide(L)'
;MSVTRTEPAEESAAAALGPDPGTPDERGPVRYLWWLVTRQRGRVTAGALLGSLWMVGLTLPPYVLSRAIDDGLLGADSRALYGWCGVLLALGAVNAWLAIMRHRTMTRVRMDATFRTTRLVTRHATRLGAVLPGRVAAGEVVTVGVGDVARISQTLTLTGPGVGAVVAYAVVAGLLLSISALLAVVILLGVPLLAGCLGPLLGRLQGVESGYRDRQGVLASRLTDLVGGLGVLAGLGGKDVYARRLRRDTRRLRDEGYRVARVMSWVQALAVGLPALFLACVTWLGARMAAQGQLSVGELVAAYGYVAMLVVPVQFFIEGGYDLGRGLVSARRVLRFLALAPAGAG
;
A
#
# COMPACT_ATOMS: atom_id res chain seq x y z
N MET A 1 -12.77 11.90 -62.17
CA MET A 1 -11.42 11.72 -61.61
C MET A 1 -11.57 11.75 -60.10
N SER A 2 -11.58 10.58 -59.48
CA SER A 2 -11.98 10.36 -58.07
C SER A 2 -10.85 10.69 -57.12
N VAL A 3 -11.16 11.48 -56.09
CA VAL A 3 -10.31 11.76 -54.93
C VAL A 3 -10.20 10.47 -54.10
N THR A 4 -9.06 9.77 -54.22
CA THR A 4 -8.73 8.60 -53.40
C THR A 4 -8.29 9.02 -52.01
N ARG A 5 -9.23 8.89 -51.06
CA ARG A 5 -9.08 8.49 -49.65
C ARG A 5 -7.64 8.33 -49.13
N THR A 6 -7.21 9.26 -48.28
CA THR A 6 -6.07 9.15 -47.36
C THR A 6 -6.49 8.63 -45.96
N GLU A 7 -7.60 7.90 -45.84
CA GLU A 7 -8.11 7.41 -44.55
C GLU A 7 -7.36 6.20 -43.91
N PRO A 8 -6.74 5.24 -44.65
CA PRO A 8 -6.34 3.96 -44.01
C PRO A 8 -5.07 4.04 -43.14
N ALA A 9 -4.21 5.05 -43.32
CA ALA A 9 -2.95 5.16 -42.58
C ALA A 9 -3.14 5.83 -41.20
N GLU A 10 -4.01 6.85 -41.11
CA GLU A 10 -4.33 7.51 -39.84
C GLU A 10 -5.16 6.60 -38.93
N GLU A 11 -6.09 5.82 -39.50
CA GLU A 11 -6.93 4.89 -38.75
C GLU A 11 -6.10 3.71 -38.17
N SER A 12 -5.09 3.25 -38.92
CA SER A 12 -4.13 2.22 -38.47
C SER A 12 -3.18 2.73 -37.37
N ALA A 13 -2.70 3.98 -37.48
CA ALA A 13 -1.89 4.63 -36.43
C ALA A 13 -2.71 4.95 -35.15
N ALA A 14 -3.97 5.35 -35.31
CA ALA A 14 -4.90 5.58 -34.21
C ALA A 14 -5.28 4.26 -33.50
N ALA A 15 -5.47 3.17 -34.25
CA ALA A 15 -5.70 1.83 -33.71
C ALA A 15 -4.47 1.28 -32.97
N ALA A 16 -3.25 1.54 -33.48
CA ALA A 16 -1.99 1.13 -32.85
C ALA A 16 -1.71 1.85 -31.51
N LEU A 17 -2.24 3.06 -31.32
CA LEU A 17 -2.03 3.84 -30.10
C LEU A 17 -3.01 3.46 -28.96
N GLY A 18 -4.07 2.68 -29.22
CA GLY A 18 -5.09 2.32 -28.24
C GLY A 18 -6.06 3.46 -27.88
N PRO A 19 -7.12 3.21 -27.10
CA PRO A 19 -8.19 4.20 -26.84
C PRO A 19 -7.68 5.45 -26.13
N ASP A 20 -8.02 6.64 -26.61
CA ASP A 20 -7.51 7.94 -26.11
C ASP A 20 -7.49 8.05 -24.57
N PRO A 21 -6.35 8.38 -23.93
CA PRO A 21 -6.28 8.54 -22.48
C PRO A 21 -7.29 9.57 -21.95
N GLY A 22 -7.74 10.51 -22.78
CA GLY A 22 -8.64 11.61 -22.43
C GLY A 22 -7.88 12.81 -21.87
N THR A 23 -8.60 13.90 -21.61
CA THR A 23 -8.04 15.14 -21.08
C THR A 23 -7.99 15.10 -19.55
N PRO A 24 -6.81 15.20 -18.92
CA PRO A 24 -6.71 15.23 -17.47
C PRO A 24 -7.27 16.54 -16.89
N ASP A 25 -7.76 16.51 -15.65
CA ASP A 25 -8.07 17.74 -14.90
C ASP A 25 -6.78 18.30 -14.29
N GLU A 26 -6.26 19.37 -14.90
CA GLU A 26 -4.98 19.98 -14.55
C GLU A 26 -5.09 21.02 -13.42
N ARG A 27 -6.30 21.31 -12.92
CA ARG A 27 -6.54 22.34 -11.90
C ARG A 27 -5.93 21.99 -10.53
N GLY A 28 -5.53 20.73 -10.31
CA GLY A 28 -4.80 20.33 -9.12
C GLY A 28 -4.65 18.81 -8.96
N PRO A 29 -3.73 18.35 -8.08
CA PRO A 29 -3.39 16.94 -7.93
C PRO A 29 -4.58 16.08 -7.44
N VAL A 30 -5.44 16.63 -6.58
CA VAL A 30 -6.64 15.94 -6.10
C VAL A 30 -7.63 15.70 -7.24
N ARG A 31 -7.85 16.71 -8.08
CA ARG A 31 -8.75 16.60 -9.24
C ARG A 31 -8.20 15.67 -10.30
N TYR A 32 -6.88 15.62 -10.48
CA TYR A 32 -6.23 14.62 -11.33
C TYR A 32 -6.48 13.19 -10.85
N LEU A 33 -6.31 12.91 -9.55
CA LEU A 33 -6.63 11.59 -8.98
C LEU A 33 -8.13 11.27 -9.12
N TRP A 34 -9.00 12.24 -8.88
CA TRP A 34 -10.45 12.08 -9.06
C TRP A 34 -10.82 11.80 -10.52
N TRP A 35 -10.15 12.45 -11.47
CA TRP A 35 -10.31 12.17 -12.89
C TRP A 35 -9.91 10.73 -13.23
N LEU A 36 -8.78 10.24 -12.69
CA LEU A 36 -8.38 8.84 -12.86
C LEU A 36 -9.44 7.87 -12.31
N VAL A 37 -10.07 8.20 -11.18
CA VAL A 37 -11.13 7.39 -10.58
C VAL A 37 -12.40 7.39 -11.45
N THR A 38 -12.86 8.56 -11.88
CA THR A 38 -14.10 8.71 -12.65
C THR A 38 -14.01 8.08 -14.04
N ARG A 39 -12.83 8.05 -14.67
CA ARG A 39 -12.61 7.38 -15.96
C ARG A 39 -12.72 5.85 -15.90
N GLN A 40 -12.67 5.25 -14.71
CA GLN A 40 -12.86 3.81 -14.50
C GLN A 40 -13.84 3.50 -13.36
N ARG A 41 -14.89 4.33 -13.23
CA ARG A 41 -15.92 4.25 -12.17
C ARG A 41 -16.41 2.83 -11.90
N GLY A 42 -16.70 2.02 -12.93
CA GLY A 42 -17.20 0.65 -12.75
C GLY A 42 -16.19 -0.30 -12.07
N ARG A 43 -14.89 -0.18 -12.39
CA ARG A 43 -13.84 -0.99 -11.74
C ARG A 43 -13.58 -0.51 -10.32
N VAL A 44 -13.63 0.80 -10.09
CA VAL A 44 -13.43 1.38 -8.77
C VAL A 44 -14.60 1.01 -7.84
N THR A 45 -15.85 1.16 -8.28
CA THR A 45 -17.02 0.79 -7.48
C THR A 45 -17.05 -0.72 -7.21
N ALA A 46 -16.80 -1.57 -8.21
CA ALA A 46 -16.69 -3.01 -8.00
C ALA A 46 -15.58 -3.35 -7.00
N GLY A 47 -14.43 -2.70 -7.13
CA GLY A 47 -13.32 -2.86 -6.20
C GLY A 47 -13.62 -2.39 -4.78
N ALA A 48 -14.39 -1.31 -4.62
CA ALA A 48 -14.83 -0.80 -3.34
C ALA A 48 -15.84 -1.74 -2.66
N LEU A 49 -16.81 -2.25 -3.43
CA LEU A 49 -17.79 -3.22 -2.95
C LEU A 49 -17.12 -4.53 -2.54
N LEU A 50 -16.29 -5.12 -3.42
CA LEU A 50 -15.54 -6.34 -3.12
C LEU A 50 -14.59 -6.15 -1.93
N GLY A 51 -13.93 -4.99 -1.85
CA GLY A 51 -13.06 -4.64 -0.73
C GLY A 51 -13.81 -4.54 0.60
N SER A 52 -14.99 -3.93 0.57
CA SER A 52 -15.83 -3.77 1.75
C SER A 52 -16.44 -5.08 2.21
N LEU A 53 -16.97 -5.89 1.29
CA LEU A 53 -17.48 -7.23 1.60
C LEU A 53 -16.38 -8.12 2.16
N TRP A 54 -15.16 -8.06 1.60
CA TRP A 54 -14.03 -8.82 2.11
C TRP A 54 -13.64 -8.39 3.54
N MET A 55 -13.60 -7.08 3.81
CA MET A 55 -13.27 -6.58 5.16
C MET A 55 -14.33 -6.95 6.19
N VAL A 56 -15.62 -6.85 5.86
CA VAL A 56 -16.71 -7.29 6.74
C VAL A 56 -16.69 -8.82 6.88
N GLY A 57 -16.38 -9.55 5.82
CA GLY A 57 -16.21 -11.01 5.86
C GLY A 57 -15.12 -11.47 6.83
N LEU A 58 -14.10 -10.65 7.11
CA LEU A 58 -13.08 -10.95 8.11
C LEU A 58 -13.58 -10.83 9.56
N THR A 59 -14.71 -10.16 9.82
CA THR A 59 -15.24 -9.99 11.19
C THR A 59 -16.05 -11.21 11.65
N LEU A 60 -16.52 -12.04 10.71
CA LEU A 60 -17.41 -13.17 11.01
C LEU A 60 -16.70 -14.41 11.60
N PRO A 61 -15.49 -14.80 11.18
CA PRO A 61 -14.83 -16.00 11.68
C PRO A 61 -14.66 -16.07 13.21
N PRO A 62 -14.26 -15.01 13.93
CA PRO A 62 -14.19 -15.05 15.40
C PRO A 62 -15.53 -15.38 16.07
N TYR A 63 -16.63 -14.82 15.56
CA TYR A 63 -17.98 -15.11 16.06
C TYR A 63 -18.39 -16.56 15.79
N VAL A 64 -18.16 -17.04 14.57
CA VAL A 64 -18.51 -18.43 14.19
C VAL A 64 -17.68 -19.44 14.98
N LEU A 65 -16.41 -19.11 15.23
CA LEU A 65 -15.53 -19.91 16.08
C LEU A 65 -16.03 -19.96 17.53
N SER A 66 -16.51 -18.83 18.08
CA SER A 66 -17.18 -18.80 19.40
C SER A 66 -18.33 -19.79 19.46
N ARG A 67 -19.24 -19.74 18.48
CA ARG A 67 -20.41 -20.63 18.44
C ARG A 67 -20.04 -22.10 18.28
N ALA A 68 -19.01 -22.40 17.48
CA ALA A 68 -18.48 -23.76 17.38
C ALA A 68 -17.98 -24.30 18.74
N ILE A 69 -17.38 -23.42 19.56
CA ILE A 69 -16.91 -23.77 20.89
C ILE A 69 -18.08 -23.92 21.87
N ASP A 70 -18.95 -22.92 21.95
CA ASP A 70 -20.01 -22.87 22.96
C ASP A 70 -21.12 -23.88 22.66
N ASP A 71 -21.67 -23.87 21.44
CA ASP A 71 -22.78 -24.75 21.06
C ASP A 71 -22.29 -26.18 20.75
N GLY A 72 -21.08 -26.31 20.20
CA GLY A 72 -20.52 -27.58 19.75
C GLY A 72 -19.72 -28.31 20.83
N LEU A 73 -18.55 -27.77 21.18
CA LEU A 73 -17.63 -28.44 22.11
C LEU A 73 -18.16 -28.47 23.54
N LEU A 74 -18.59 -27.33 24.07
CA LEU A 74 -19.12 -27.23 25.43
C LEU A 74 -20.54 -27.77 25.54
N GLY A 75 -21.38 -27.54 24.53
CA GLY A 75 -22.71 -28.13 24.42
C GLY A 75 -22.73 -29.65 24.18
N ALA A 76 -21.57 -30.26 23.88
CA ALA A 76 -21.41 -31.67 23.53
C ALA A 76 -22.30 -32.12 22.35
N ASP A 77 -22.63 -31.20 21.44
CA ASP A 77 -23.42 -31.48 20.23
C ASP A 77 -22.51 -31.54 18.99
N SER A 78 -22.17 -32.76 18.59
CA SER A 78 -21.38 -33.03 17.39
C SER A 78 -22.04 -32.48 16.11
N ARG A 79 -23.37 -32.45 16.03
CA ARG A 79 -24.07 -31.94 14.84
C ARG A 79 -23.94 -30.43 14.76
N ALA A 80 -24.09 -29.72 15.88
CA ALA A 80 -23.83 -28.28 15.95
C ALA A 80 -22.37 -27.96 15.60
N LEU A 81 -21.41 -28.73 16.13
CA LEU A 81 -20.00 -28.56 15.84
C LEU A 81 -19.69 -28.70 14.34
N TYR A 82 -20.13 -29.79 13.69
CA TYR A 82 -19.92 -29.95 12.25
C TYR A 82 -20.65 -28.89 11.42
N GLY A 83 -21.84 -28.46 11.87
CA GLY A 83 -22.56 -27.34 11.27
C GLY A 83 -21.77 -26.04 11.28
N TRP A 84 -21.25 -25.64 12.44
CA TRP A 84 -20.44 -24.44 12.59
C TRP A 84 -19.09 -24.53 11.87
N CYS A 85 -18.43 -25.70 11.87
CA CYS A 85 -17.24 -25.94 11.06
C CYS A 85 -17.53 -25.80 9.55
N GLY A 86 -18.69 -26.29 9.09
CA GLY A 86 -19.14 -26.11 7.71
C GLY A 86 -19.39 -24.64 7.36
N VAL A 87 -20.02 -23.88 8.27
CA VAL A 87 -20.22 -22.43 8.13
C VAL A 87 -18.87 -21.70 8.07
N LEU A 88 -17.92 -22.06 8.94
CA LEU A 88 -16.59 -21.46 8.96
C LEU A 88 -15.82 -21.74 7.65
N LEU A 89 -15.91 -22.96 7.14
CA LEU A 89 -15.30 -23.34 5.86
C LEU A 89 -15.94 -22.60 4.68
N ALA A 90 -17.28 -22.50 4.66
CA ALA A 90 -18.00 -21.74 3.64
C ALA A 90 -17.64 -20.25 3.67
N LEU A 91 -17.60 -19.64 4.86
CA LEU A 91 -17.17 -18.25 5.04
C LEU A 91 -15.72 -18.04 4.61
N GLY A 92 -14.81 -18.97 4.97
CA GLY A 92 -13.43 -18.94 4.52
C GLY A 92 -13.30 -18.99 3.01
N ALA A 93 -14.06 -19.88 2.35
CA ALA A 93 -14.07 -20.01 0.89
C ALA A 93 -14.63 -18.75 0.19
N VAL A 94 -15.77 -18.23 0.67
CA VAL A 94 -16.36 -16.99 0.16
C VAL A 94 -15.42 -15.81 0.36
N ASN A 95 -14.80 -15.68 1.53
CA ASN A 95 -13.89 -14.59 1.83
C ASN A 95 -12.59 -14.70 1.04
N ALA A 96 -12.08 -15.91 0.80
CA ALA A 96 -10.94 -16.14 -0.09
C ALA A 96 -11.27 -15.76 -1.55
N TRP A 97 -12.45 -16.13 -2.04
CA TRP A 97 -12.91 -15.72 -3.36
C TRP A 97 -13.04 -14.19 -3.47
N LEU A 98 -13.64 -13.52 -2.47
CA LEU A 98 -13.70 -12.06 -2.37
C LEU A 98 -12.30 -11.45 -2.35
N ALA A 99 -11.34 -12.04 -1.63
CA ALA A 99 -9.96 -11.58 -1.58
C ALA A 99 -9.31 -11.60 -2.98
N ILE A 100 -9.49 -12.70 -3.73
CA ILE A 100 -8.96 -12.86 -5.08
C ILE A 100 -9.62 -11.86 -6.03
N MET A 101 -10.96 -11.73 -5.99
CA MET A 101 -11.69 -10.81 -6.86
C MET A 101 -11.34 -9.35 -6.57
N ARG A 102 -11.26 -8.98 -5.29
CA ARG A 102 -10.79 -7.67 -4.82
C ARG A 102 -9.38 -7.40 -5.33
N HIS A 103 -8.44 -8.32 -5.12
CA HIS A 103 -7.06 -8.15 -5.56
C HIS A 103 -6.94 -8.00 -7.07
N ARG A 104 -7.61 -8.87 -7.85
CA ARG A 104 -7.66 -8.77 -9.33
C ARG A 104 -8.21 -7.43 -9.79
N THR A 105 -9.32 -6.97 -9.20
CA THR A 105 -9.95 -5.71 -9.57
C THR A 105 -9.07 -4.52 -9.23
N MET A 106 -8.47 -4.48 -8.04
CA MET A 106 -7.53 -3.43 -7.63
C MET A 106 -6.29 -3.40 -8.52
N THR A 107 -5.75 -4.56 -8.90
CA THR A 107 -4.62 -4.62 -9.85
C THR A 107 -5.00 -4.04 -11.21
N ARG A 108 -6.21 -4.30 -11.72
CA ARG A 108 -6.71 -3.67 -12.96
C ARG A 108 -6.87 -2.15 -12.82
N VAL A 109 -7.35 -1.68 -11.67
CA VAL A 109 -7.48 -0.24 -11.37
C VAL A 109 -6.12 0.46 -11.42
N ARG A 110 -5.11 -0.14 -10.77
CA ARG A 110 -3.74 0.38 -10.78
C ARG A 110 -3.13 0.35 -12.18
N MET A 111 -3.31 -0.75 -12.93
CA MET A 111 -2.79 -0.87 -14.29
C MET A 111 -3.41 0.17 -15.23
N ASP A 112 -4.73 0.38 -15.18
CA ASP A 112 -5.40 1.40 -16.01
C ASP A 112 -4.83 2.80 -15.74
N ALA A 113 -4.67 3.15 -14.46
CA ALA A 113 -4.10 4.43 -14.05
C ALA A 113 -2.63 4.58 -14.49
N THR A 114 -1.85 3.50 -14.40
CA THR A 114 -0.45 3.47 -14.86
C THR A 114 -0.39 3.71 -16.37
N PHE A 115 -1.07 2.89 -17.17
CA PHE A 115 -1.04 3.02 -18.63
C PHE A 115 -1.58 4.37 -19.10
N ARG A 116 -2.68 4.86 -18.50
CA ARG A 116 -3.28 6.15 -18.85
C ARG A 116 -2.32 7.29 -18.57
N THR A 117 -1.70 7.33 -17.40
CA THR A 117 -0.77 8.41 -17.03
C THR A 117 0.52 8.32 -17.83
N THR A 118 1.11 7.13 -17.99
CA THR A 118 2.32 6.94 -18.81
C THR A 118 2.06 7.38 -20.25
N ARG A 119 0.90 7.05 -20.84
CA ARG A 119 0.57 7.49 -22.19
C ARG A 119 0.40 9.01 -22.30
N LEU A 120 -0.19 9.67 -21.30
CA LEU A 120 -0.25 11.14 -21.25
C LEU A 120 1.15 11.75 -21.23
N VAL A 121 2.02 11.25 -20.35
CA VAL A 121 3.41 11.73 -20.22
C VAL A 121 4.19 11.49 -21.51
N THR A 122 4.13 10.30 -22.08
CA THR A 122 4.84 9.98 -23.33
C THR A 122 4.31 10.80 -24.51
N ARG A 123 2.99 10.95 -24.67
CA ARG A 123 2.40 11.78 -25.73
C ARG A 123 2.77 13.25 -25.57
N HIS A 124 2.83 13.75 -24.34
CA HIS A 124 3.25 15.13 -24.08
C HIS A 124 4.74 15.33 -24.36
N ALA A 125 5.58 14.37 -23.95
CA ALA A 125 7.02 14.37 -24.23
C ALA A 125 7.31 14.37 -25.74
N THR A 126 6.58 13.57 -26.53
CA THR A 126 6.75 13.54 -27.99
C THR A 126 6.28 14.83 -28.65
N ARG A 127 5.21 15.47 -28.14
CA ARG A 127 4.77 16.80 -28.63
C ARG A 127 5.76 17.93 -28.34
N LEU A 128 6.46 17.88 -27.20
CA LEU A 128 7.51 18.86 -26.88
C LEU A 128 8.71 18.72 -27.83
N GLY A 129 8.98 17.50 -28.32
CA GLY A 129 10.00 17.24 -29.33
C GLY A 129 11.37 17.80 -28.96
N ALA A 130 11.95 18.61 -29.84
CA ALA A 130 13.28 19.20 -29.68
C ALA A 130 13.39 20.21 -28.50
N VAL A 131 12.27 20.69 -27.95
CA VAL A 131 12.24 21.64 -26.82
C VAL A 131 12.47 20.93 -25.49
N LEU A 132 12.16 19.64 -25.42
CA LEU A 132 12.19 18.86 -24.19
C LEU A 132 13.57 18.85 -23.50
N PRO A 133 14.70 18.56 -24.19
CA PRO A 133 16.01 18.50 -23.55
C PRO A 133 16.46 19.84 -22.93
N GLY A 134 15.96 20.96 -23.44
CA GLY A 134 16.25 22.30 -22.91
C GLY A 134 15.42 22.67 -21.68
N ARG A 135 14.37 21.91 -21.36
CA ARG A 135 13.47 22.20 -20.23
C ARG A 135 13.51 21.16 -19.10
N VAL A 136 13.76 19.89 -19.43
CA VAL A 136 13.69 18.79 -18.47
C VAL A 136 14.82 17.79 -18.75
N ALA A 137 15.53 17.38 -17.70
CA ALA A 137 16.56 16.35 -17.83
C ALA A 137 15.94 14.98 -18.18
N ALA A 138 16.62 14.19 -19.01
CA ALA A 138 16.13 12.87 -19.41
C ALA A 138 15.78 11.95 -18.21
N GLY A 139 16.58 11.99 -17.15
CA GLY A 139 16.29 11.23 -15.92
C GLY A 139 15.05 11.70 -15.16
N GLU A 140 14.70 12.98 -15.26
CA GLU A 140 13.47 13.52 -14.68
C GLU A 140 12.24 13.03 -15.45
N VAL A 141 12.31 12.96 -16.79
CA VAL A 141 11.23 12.38 -17.63
C VAL A 141 10.97 10.93 -17.24
N VAL A 142 12.02 10.12 -17.05
CA VAL A 142 11.89 8.72 -16.61
C VAL A 142 11.28 8.64 -15.21
N THR A 143 11.72 9.51 -14.30
CA THR A 143 11.18 9.56 -12.93
C THR A 143 9.69 9.91 -12.92
N VAL A 144 9.28 10.88 -13.73
CA VAL A 144 7.88 11.30 -13.86
C VAL A 144 7.04 10.20 -14.54
N GLY A 145 7.56 9.58 -15.61
CA GLY A 145 6.84 8.59 -16.42
C GLY A 145 6.73 7.19 -15.81
N VAL A 146 7.61 6.85 -14.86
CA VAL A 146 7.64 5.52 -14.20
C VAL A 146 7.42 5.64 -12.69
N GLY A 147 8.31 6.35 -11.99
CA GLY A 147 8.30 6.40 -10.53
C GLY A 147 7.10 7.14 -9.95
N ASP A 148 6.80 8.34 -10.47
CA ASP A 148 5.63 9.11 -10.03
C ASP A 148 4.31 8.47 -10.49
N VAL A 149 4.27 7.89 -11.68
CA VAL A 149 3.12 7.12 -12.15
C VAL A 149 2.83 5.93 -11.23
N ALA A 150 3.85 5.15 -10.85
CA ALA A 150 3.68 4.02 -9.95
C ALA A 150 3.11 4.46 -8.59
N ARG A 151 3.59 5.59 -8.04
CA ARG A 151 3.07 6.16 -6.79
C ARG A 151 1.62 6.61 -6.91
N ILE A 152 1.27 7.32 -7.99
CA ILE A 152 -0.12 7.74 -8.29
C ILE A 152 -1.04 6.52 -8.37
N SER A 153 -0.66 5.50 -9.14
CA SER A 153 -1.46 4.29 -9.30
C SER A 153 -1.64 3.54 -7.98
N GLN A 154 -0.60 3.47 -7.14
CA GLN A 154 -0.69 2.83 -5.83
C GLN A 154 -1.74 3.51 -4.93
N THR A 155 -1.79 4.85 -4.94
CA THR A 155 -2.77 5.65 -4.19
C THR A 155 -4.21 5.31 -4.55
N LEU A 156 -4.51 4.88 -5.78
CA LEU A 156 -5.87 4.47 -6.16
C LEU A 156 -6.38 3.26 -5.38
N THR A 157 -5.50 2.47 -4.74
CA THR A 157 -5.91 1.35 -3.87
C THR A 157 -6.77 1.82 -2.69
N LEU A 158 -6.64 3.08 -2.28
CA LEU A 158 -7.48 3.71 -1.24
C LEU A 158 -8.96 3.75 -1.58
N THR A 159 -9.27 3.86 -2.87
CA THR A 159 -10.65 3.95 -3.34
C THR A 159 -11.42 2.64 -3.20
N GLY A 160 -10.73 1.53 -2.90
CA GLY A 160 -11.37 0.24 -2.64
C GLY A 160 -11.85 0.10 -1.19
N PRO A 161 -11.02 -0.40 -0.25
CA PRO A 161 -11.51 -0.80 1.08
C PRO A 161 -11.87 0.32 2.05
N GLY A 162 -11.69 1.61 1.74
CA GLY A 162 -11.82 2.69 2.72
C GLY A 162 -13.16 2.71 3.48
N VAL A 163 -14.27 2.58 2.74
CA VAL A 163 -15.61 2.45 3.35
C VAL A 163 -15.73 1.14 4.13
N GLY A 164 -15.22 0.06 3.54
CA GLY A 164 -15.14 -1.26 4.15
C GLY A 164 -14.45 -1.29 5.51
N ALA A 165 -13.38 -0.53 5.68
CA ALA A 165 -12.61 -0.47 6.92
C ALA A 165 -13.43 0.15 8.05
N VAL A 166 -14.15 1.24 7.76
CA VAL A 166 -15.07 1.88 8.73
C VAL A 166 -16.22 0.93 9.08
N VAL A 167 -16.84 0.32 8.06
CA VAL A 167 -17.96 -0.61 8.28
C VAL A 167 -17.52 -1.83 9.07
N ALA A 168 -16.39 -2.45 8.72
CA ALA A 168 -15.87 -3.60 9.44
C ALA A 168 -15.51 -3.24 10.89
N TYR A 169 -14.90 -2.08 11.12
CA TYR A 169 -14.62 -1.60 12.47
C TYR A 169 -15.92 -1.40 13.29
N ALA A 170 -16.96 -0.83 12.68
CA ALA A 170 -18.26 -0.66 13.31
C ALA A 170 -18.97 -2.01 13.59
N VAL A 171 -18.87 -2.98 12.68
CA VAL A 171 -19.38 -4.34 12.87
C VAL A 171 -18.67 -5.03 14.03
N VAL A 172 -17.33 -4.96 14.09
CA VAL A 172 -16.56 -5.48 15.23
C VAL A 172 -16.95 -4.79 16.53
N ALA A 173 -17.16 -3.47 16.51
CA ALA A 173 -17.61 -2.74 17.68
C ALA A 173 -18.97 -3.25 18.17
N GLY A 174 -19.94 -3.44 17.27
CA GLY A 174 -21.24 -4.02 17.61
C GLY A 174 -21.13 -5.44 18.17
N LEU A 175 -20.30 -6.29 17.56
CA LEU A 175 -20.07 -7.66 18.02
C LEU A 175 -19.41 -7.69 19.40
N LEU A 176 -18.39 -6.87 19.63
CA LEU A 176 -17.73 -6.76 20.94
C LEU A 176 -18.66 -6.19 22.01
N LEU A 177 -19.49 -5.18 21.68
CA LEU A 177 -20.47 -4.63 22.61
C LEU A 177 -21.53 -5.66 23.01
N SER A 178 -21.87 -6.59 22.11
CA SER A 178 -22.77 -7.71 22.42
C SER A 178 -22.15 -8.74 23.36
N ILE A 179 -20.81 -8.85 23.39
CA ILE A 179 -20.07 -9.73 24.30
C ILE A 179 -19.86 -9.03 25.66
N SER A 180 -19.22 -7.87 25.65
CA SER A 180 -18.95 -7.09 26.86
C SER A 180 -18.54 -5.66 26.50
N ALA A 181 -19.23 -4.69 27.11
CA ALA A 181 -18.89 -3.28 26.95
C ALA A 181 -17.45 -2.95 27.39
N LEU A 182 -16.94 -3.63 28.43
CA LEU A 182 -15.58 -3.40 28.92
C LEU A 182 -14.53 -3.90 27.90
N LEU A 183 -14.69 -5.12 27.40
CA LEU A 183 -13.80 -5.67 26.36
C LEU A 183 -13.89 -4.84 25.08
N ALA A 184 -15.09 -4.40 24.70
CA ALA A 184 -15.28 -3.53 23.54
C ALA A 184 -14.46 -2.24 23.66
N VAL A 185 -14.57 -1.52 24.77
CA VAL A 185 -13.81 -0.28 24.97
C VAL A 185 -12.30 -0.53 24.96
N VAL A 186 -11.83 -1.56 25.67
CA VAL A 186 -10.40 -1.91 25.73
C VAL A 186 -9.85 -2.26 24.35
N ILE A 187 -10.58 -3.08 23.58
CA ILE A 187 -10.14 -3.53 22.26
C ILE A 187 -10.22 -2.40 21.23
N LEU A 188 -11.35 -1.70 21.17
CA LEU A 188 -11.58 -0.62 20.22
C LEU A 188 -10.63 0.56 20.46
N LEU A 189 -10.28 0.90 21.70
CA LEU A 189 -9.29 1.96 21.95
C LEU A 189 -7.86 1.45 21.84
N GLY A 190 -7.60 0.22 22.27
CA GLY A 190 -6.26 -0.34 22.32
C GLY A 190 -5.65 -0.58 20.94
N VAL A 191 -6.42 -1.08 19.97
CA VAL A 191 -5.86 -1.35 18.62
C VAL A 191 -5.44 -0.07 17.87
N PRO A 192 -6.26 1.00 17.81
CA PRO A 192 -5.83 2.29 17.28
C PRO A 192 -4.68 2.91 18.06
N LEU A 193 -4.62 2.75 19.38
CA LEU A 193 -3.49 3.24 20.19
C LEU A 193 -2.18 2.53 19.80
N LEU A 194 -2.20 1.20 19.68
CA LEU A 194 -1.04 0.41 19.22
C LEU A 194 -0.55 0.87 17.85
N ALA A 195 -1.50 1.07 16.93
CA ALA A 195 -1.21 1.56 15.60
C ALA A 195 -0.67 2.99 15.59
N GLY A 196 -1.19 3.87 16.45
CA GLY A 196 -0.69 5.22 16.65
C GLY A 196 0.72 5.25 17.24
N CYS A 197 1.08 4.27 18.08
CA CYS A 197 2.44 4.12 18.60
C CYS A 197 3.41 3.54 17.56
N LEU A 198 3.00 2.52 16.81
CA LEU A 198 3.85 1.82 15.85
C LEU A 198 4.00 2.56 14.51
N GLY A 199 2.93 3.15 14.00
CA GLY A 199 2.87 3.80 12.69
C GLY A 199 3.96 4.86 12.47
N PRO A 200 4.11 5.86 13.37
CA PRO A 200 5.16 6.87 13.25
C PRO A 200 6.58 6.28 13.26
N LEU A 201 6.79 5.19 14.01
CA LEU A 201 8.09 4.52 14.10
C LEU A 201 8.43 3.79 12.79
N LEU A 202 7.44 3.13 12.18
CA LEU A 202 7.54 2.55 10.84
C LEU A 202 7.84 3.62 9.78
N GLY A 203 7.15 4.76 9.83
CA GLY A 203 7.42 5.89 8.93
C GLY A 203 8.85 6.45 9.10
N ARG A 204 9.33 6.56 10.34
CA ARG A 204 10.71 6.98 10.63
C ARG A 204 11.74 5.97 10.09
N LEU A 205 11.48 4.67 10.22
CA LEU A 205 12.34 3.62 9.67
C LEU A 205 12.45 3.75 8.15
N GLN A 206 11.33 3.89 7.45
CA GLN A 206 11.33 4.03 5.99
C GLN A 206 12.19 5.21 5.51
N GLY A 207 12.12 6.36 6.20
CA GLY A 207 12.93 7.54 5.85
C GLY A 207 14.43 7.37 6.14
N VAL A 208 14.79 6.71 7.24
CA VAL A 208 16.21 6.45 7.57
C VAL A 208 16.79 5.40 6.63
N GLU A 209 15.99 4.39 6.28
CA GLU A 209 16.37 3.31 5.36
C GLU A 209 16.53 3.82 3.93
N SER A 210 15.66 4.71 3.44
CA SER A 210 15.80 5.29 2.10
C SER A 210 17.12 6.04 1.93
N GLY A 211 17.48 6.88 2.90
CA GLY A 211 18.75 7.62 2.86
C GLY A 211 19.98 6.71 2.91
N TYR A 212 19.90 5.57 3.59
CA TYR A 212 20.96 4.56 3.59
C TYR A 212 21.08 3.87 2.23
N ARG A 213 19.95 3.46 1.63
CA ARG A 213 19.93 2.83 0.30
C ARG A 213 20.46 3.77 -0.79
N ASP A 214 20.14 5.06 -0.72
CA ASP A 214 20.66 6.06 -1.67
C ASP A 214 22.19 6.14 -1.60
N ARG A 215 22.75 6.24 -0.39
CA ARG A 215 24.22 6.31 -0.19
C ARG A 215 24.91 5.01 -0.56
N GLN A 216 24.29 3.87 -0.28
CA GLN A 216 24.76 2.56 -0.72
C GLN A 216 24.81 2.49 -2.26
N GLY A 217 23.78 2.99 -2.95
CA GLY A 217 23.74 3.07 -4.41
C GLY A 217 24.84 3.95 -5.00
N VAL A 218 25.06 5.14 -4.42
CA VAL A 218 26.15 6.03 -4.85
C VAL A 218 27.52 5.37 -4.67
N LEU A 219 27.75 4.68 -3.55
CA LEU A 219 29.02 3.98 -3.31
C LEU A 219 29.21 2.81 -4.29
N ALA A 220 28.14 2.06 -4.57
CA ALA A 220 28.17 0.96 -5.54
C ALA A 220 28.52 1.47 -6.96
N SER A 221 27.89 2.56 -7.41
CA SER A 221 28.19 3.18 -8.70
C SER A 221 29.66 3.58 -8.80
N ARG A 222 30.19 4.24 -7.76
CA ARG A 222 31.61 4.65 -7.73
C ARG A 222 32.57 3.47 -7.77
N LEU A 223 32.20 2.34 -7.15
CA LEU A 223 32.99 1.11 -7.22
C LEU A 223 33.01 0.54 -8.63
N THR A 224 31.86 0.53 -9.32
CA THR A 224 31.78 0.12 -10.73
C THR A 224 32.67 1.00 -11.62
N ASP A 225 32.62 2.31 -11.45
CA ASP A 225 33.48 3.26 -12.19
C ASP A 225 34.97 3.02 -11.90
N LEU A 226 35.31 2.72 -10.64
CA LEU A 226 36.69 2.45 -10.23
C LEU A 226 37.24 1.15 -10.84
N VAL A 227 36.42 0.10 -10.91
CA VAL A 227 36.81 -1.17 -11.56
C VAL A 227 37.03 -0.96 -13.06
N GLY A 228 36.19 -0.17 -13.73
CA GLY A 228 36.38 0.21 -15.13
C GLY A 228 37.62 1.09 -15.37
N GLY A 229 37.97 1.96 -14.41
CA GLY A 229 39.10 2.88 -14.48
C GLY A 229 40.40 2.38 -13.82
N LEU A 230 40.44 1.13 -13.34
CA LEU A 230 41.54 0.64 -12.49
C LEU A 230 42.90 0.66 -13.20
N GLY A 231 42.93 0.37 -14.51
CA GLY A 231 44.15 0.38 -15.32
C GLY A 231 44.77 1.78 -15.42
N VAL A 232 43.93 2.80 -15.61
CA VAL A 232 44.36 4.22 -15.65
C VAL A 232 44.87 4.66 -14.28
N LEU A 233 44.15 4.29 -13.22
CA LEU A 233 44.55 4.59 -11.84
C LEU A 233 45.87 3.90 -11.46
N ALA A 234 46.12 2.70 -11.99
CA ALA A 234 47.36 1.97 -11.79
C ALA A 234 48.56 2.64 -12.48
N GLY A 235 48.38 3.18 -13.69
CA GLY A 235 49.42 3.91 -14.41
C GLY A 235 49.79 5.25 -13.76
N LEU A 236 48.87 5.88 -13.04
CA LEU A 236 49.07 7.17 -12.35
C LEU A 236 49.57 7.04 -10.89
N GLY A 237 49.73 5.82 -10.37
CA GLY A 237 50.22 5.60 -8.99
C GLY A 237 49.26 6.02 -7.86
N GLY A 238 47.98 6.29 -8.17
CA GLY A 238 47.00 6.86 -7.21
C GLY A 238 46.28 5.85 -6.29
N LYS A 239 46.64 4.56 -6.34
CA LYS A 239 45.89 3.46 -5.70
C LYS A 239 45.67 3.67 -4.20
N ASP A 240 46.69 4.12 -3.46
CA ASP A 240 46.61 4.27 -2.01
C ASP A 240 45.71 5.43 -1.58
N VAL A 241 45.69 6.52 -2.36
CA VAL A 241 44.82 7.67 -2.10
C VAL A 241 43.35 7.27 -2.23
N TYR A 242 43.03 6.54 -3.30
CA TYR A 242 41.67 6.03 -3.54
C TYR A 242 41.28 4.93 -2.54
N ALA A 243 42.19 4.01 -2.21
CA ALA A 243 41.94 2.98 -1.19
C ALA A 243 41.64 3.61 0.18
N ARG A 244 42.35 4.68 0.57
CA ARG A 244 42.05 5.44 1.79
C ARG A 244 40.68 6.11 1.73
N ARG A 245 40.31 6.71 0.59
CA ARG A 245 39.00 7.34 0.40
C ARG A 245 37.87 6.31 0.49
N LEU A 246 38.01 5.17 -0.21
CA LEU A 246 37.04 4.08 -0.17
C LEU A 246 36.85 3.55 1.25
N ARG A 247 37.93 3.35 2.02
CA ARG A 247 37.84 2.94 3.43
C ARG A 247 37.08 3.96 4.30
N ARG A 248 37.18 5.26 4.03
CA ARG A 248 36.40 6.28 4.75
C ARG A 248 34.93 6.22 4.37
N ASP A 249 34.63 6.09 3.08
CA ASP A 249 33.25 6.03 2.57
C ASP A 249 32.54 4.77 3.06
N THR A 250 33.20 3.60 3.06
CA THR A 250 32.64 2.36 3.60
C THR A 250 32.43 2.42 5.11
N ARG A 251 33.33 3.04 5.88
CA ARG A 251 33.14 3.28 7.32
C ARG A 251 31.93 4.16 7.61
N ARG A 252 31.76 5.27 6.87
CA ARG A 252 30.57 6.13 6.99
C ARG A 252 29.29 5.37 6.68
N LEU A 253 29.28 4.58 5.59
CA LEU A 253 28.13 3.76 5.24
C LEU A 253 27.82 2.71 6.32
N ARG A 254 28.85 2.09 6.91
CA ARG A 254 28.69 1.16 8.03
C ARG A 254 28.06 1.83 9.26
N ASP A 255 28.55 3.01 9.64
CA ASP A 255 28.04 3.74 10.81
C ASP A 255 26.56 4.17 10.61
N GLU A 256 26.19 4.49 9.38
CA GLU A 256 24.79 4.72 9.00
C GLU A 256 23.96 3.44 8.99
N GLY A 257 24.54 2.32 8.54
CA GLY A 257 23.95 1.00 8.64
C GLY A 257 23.62 0.64 10.09
N TYR A 258 24.52 0.93 11.04
CA TYR A 258 24.22 0.76 12.47
C TYR A 258 23.09 1.66 12.97
N ARG A 259 22.96 2.89 12.44
CA ARG A 259 21.85 3.78 12.77
C ARG A 259 20.51 3.24 12.26
N VAL A 260 20.47 2.70 11.04
CA VAL A 260 19.30 2.02 10.48
C VAL A 260 18.97 0.78 11.31
N ALA A 261 19.96 -0.07 11.56
CA ALA A 261 19.82 -1.31 12.33
C ALA A 261 19.24 -1.04 13.72
N ARG A 262 19.72 -0.01 14.43
CA ARG A 262 19.17 0.37 15.75
C ARG A 262 17.69 0.75 15.68
N VAL A 263 17.27 1.52 14.68
CA VAL A 263 15.84 1.88 14.51
C VAL A 263 15.03 0.64 14.15
N MET A 264 15.56 -0.20 13.25
CA MET A 264 14.93 -1.46 12.85
C MET A 264 14.73 -2.41 14.02
N SER A 265 15.74 -2.58 14.90
CA SER A 265 15.64 -3.42 16.09
C SER A 265 14.52 -2.96 17.02
N TRP A 266 14.38 -1.65 17.25
CA TRP A 266 13.28 -1.10 18.04
C TRP A 266 11.92 -1.30 17.38
N VAL A 267 11.83 -1.08 16.06
CA VAL A 267 10.60 -1.33 15.29
C VAL A 267 10.18 -2.78 15.41
N GLN A 268 11.10 -3.73 15.20
CA GLN A 268 10.81 -5.16 15.31
C GLN A 268 10.39 -5.55 16.72
N ALA A 269 11.13 -5.08 17.74
CA ALA A 269 10.81 -5.36 19.14
C ALA A 269 9.43 -4.84 19.53
N LEU A 270 9.09 -3.60 19.14
CA LEU A 270 7.81 -2.99 19.47
C LEU A 270 6.66 -3.56 18.63
N ALA A 271 6.88 -3.84 17.34
CA ALA A 271 5.86 -4.40 16.45
C ALA A 271 5.41 -5.80 16.86
N VAL A 272 6.25 -6.55 17.58
CA VAL A 272 5.89 -7.86 18.16
C VAL A 272 5.47 -7.72 19.62
N GLY A 273 6.24 -6.98 20.41
CA GLY A 273 6.06 -6.87 21.86
C GLY A 273 4.81 -6.12 22.28
N LEU A 274 4.48 -4.99 21.65
CA LEU A 274 3.29 -4.22 22.01
C LEU A 274 1.98 -4.98 21.72
N PRO A 275 1.79 -5.59 20.52
CA PRO A 275 0.62 -6.44 20.30
C PRO A 275 0.55 -7.63 21.24
N ALA A 276 1.67 -8.27 21.56
CA ALA A 276 1.70 -9.39 22.51
C ALA A 276 1.29 -8.97 23.93
N LEU A 277 1.80 -7.84 24.41
CA LEU A 277 1.41 -7.27 25.72
C LEU A 277 -0.07 -6.90 25.75
N PHE A 278 -0.56 -6.26 24.69
CA PHE A 278 -1.97 -5.91 24.59
C PHE A 278 -2.88 -7.14 24.60
N LEU A 279 -2.51 -8.16 23.84
CA LEU A 279 -3.22 -9.43 23.81
C LEU A 279 -3.21 -10.13 25.16
N ALA A 280 -2.09 -10.07 25.90
CA ALA A 280 -2.00 -10.57 27.26
C ALA A 280 -2.94 -9.81 28.21
N CYS A 281 -3.05 -8.48 28.10
CA CYS A 281 -4.00 -7.69 28.88
C CYS A 281 -5.46 -8.04 28.57
N VAL A 282 -5.82 -8.14 27.29
CA VAL A 282 -7.17 -8.54 26.86
C VAL A 282 -7.49 -9.96 27.34
N THR A 283 -6.54 -10.88 27.20
CA THR A 283 -6.70 -12.28 27.65
C THR A 283 -6.86 -12.37 29.16
N TRP A 284 -6.04 -11.65 29.93
CA TRP A 284 -6.16 -11.59 31.39
C TRP A 284 -7.52 -11.07 31.83
N LEU A 285 -7.98 -9.98 31.21
CA LEU A 285 -9.28 -9.38 31.50
C LEU A 285 -10.42 -10.34 31.15
N GLY A 286 -10.42 -10.88 29.93
CA GLY A 286 -11.44 -11.80 29.46
C GLY A 286 -11.45 -13.11 30.25
N ALA A 287 -10.30 -13.66 30.62
CA ALA A 287 -10.21 -14.86 31.46
C ALA A 287 -10.79 -14.62 32.87
N ARG A 288 -10.56 -13.44 33.45
CA ARG A 288 -11.18 -13.06 34.74
C ARG A 288 -12.69 -12.96 34.62
N MET A 289 -13.20 -12.37 33.55
CA MET A 289 -14.65 -12.28 33.30
C MET A 289 -15.27 -13.66 33.06
N ALA A 290 -14.58 -14.54 32.33
CA ALA A 290 -15.02 -15.92 32.11
C ALA A 290 -15.04 -16.73 33.43
N ALA A 291 -14.02 -16.57 34.28
CA ALA A 291 -13.97 -17.20 35.60
C ALA A 291 -15.09 -16.70 36.54
N GLN A 292 -15.61 -15.49 36.30
CA GLN A 292 -16.76 -14.92 37.01
C GLN A 292 -18.11 -15.32 36.38
N GLY A 293 -18.11 -16.12 35.31
CA GLY A 293 -19.32 -16.53 34.60
C GLY A 293 -19.97 -15.42 33.77
N GLN A 294 -19.28 -14.31 33.54
CA GLN A 294 -19.79 -13.17 32.74
C GLN A 294 -19.50 -13.32 31.25
N LEU A 295 -18.58 -14.21 30.88
CA LEU A 295 -18.24 -14.58 29.52
C LEU A 295 -18.21 -16.10 29.39
N SER A 296 -18.66 -16.59 28.25
CA SER A 296 -18.39 -17.95 27.80
C SER A 296 -16.94 -18.10 27.30
N VAL A 297 -16.50 -19.35 27.14
CA VAL A 297 -15.17 -19.65 26.62
C VAL A 297 -15.07 -19.26 25.14
N GLY A 298 -16.13 -19.50 24.35
CA GLY A 298 -16.17 -19.07 22.96
C GLY A 298 -16.07 -17.56 22.81
N GLU A 299 -16.76 -16.78 23.65
CA GLU A 299 -16.70 -15.32 23.61
C GLU A 299 -15.29 -14.77 23.92
N LEU A 300 -14.56 -15.42 24.83
CA LEU A 300 -13.15 -15.11 25.09
C LEU A 300 -12.29 -15.34 23.84
N VAL A 301 -12.49 -16.46 23.15
CA VAL A 301 -11.79 -16.77 21.89
C VAL A 301 -12.19 -15.80 20.78
N ALA A 302 -13.45 -15.37 20.73
CA ALA A 302 -13.92 -14.36 19.80
C ALA A 302 -13.20 -13.03 20.04
N ALA A 303 -13.12 -12.57 21.29
CA ALA A 303 -12.43 -11.34 21.67
C ALA A 303 -10.96 -11.36 21.24
N TYR A 304 -10.26 -12.49 21.43
CA TYR A 304 -8.91 -12.70 20.92
C TYR A 304 -8.85 -12.57 19.38
N GLY A 305 -9.77 -13.21 18.66
CA GLY A 305 -9.86 -13.14 17.22
C GLY A 305 -10.11 -11.72 16.69
N TYR A 306 -10.94 -10.93 17.38
CA TYR A 306 -11.20 -9.54 17.02
C TYR A 306 -9.97 -8.64 17.17
N VAL A 307 -9.14 -8.86 18.20
CA VAL A 307 -7.86 -8.13 18.34
C VAL A 307 -6.98 -8.35 17.10
N ALA A 308 -6.81 -9.61 16.69
CA ALA A 308 -6.02 -9.96 15.51
C ALA A 308 -6.61 -9.40 14.21
N MET A 309 -7.94 -9.44 14.07
CA MET A 309 -8.65 -8.94 12.89
C MET A 309 -8.53 -7.42 12.73
N LEU A 310 -8.67 -6.66 13.83
CA LEU A 310 -8.64 -5.19 13.81
C LEU A 310 -7.30 -4.60 13.38
N VAL A 311 -6.23 -5.39 13.40
CA VAL A 311 -4.93 -4.99 12.82
C VAL A 311 -5.08 -4.60 11.34
N VAL A 312 -5.89 -5.35 10.57
CA VAL A 312 -6.04 -5.14 9.12
C VAL A 312 -6.66 -3.77 8.77
N PRO A 313 -7.86 -3.38 9.27
CA PRO A 313 -8.44 -2.08 8.94
C PRO A 313 -7.59 -0.92 9.45
N VAL A 314 -6.94 -1.07 10.60
CA VAL A 314 -6.12 0.00 11.16
C VAL A 314 -4.84 0.20 10.35
N GLN A 315 -4.17 -0.87 9.92
CA GLN A 315 -3.05 -0.77 8.97
C GLN A 315 -3.48 -0.12 7.65
N PHE A 316 -4.65 -0.47 7.13
CA PHE A 316 -5.17 0.13 5.90
C PHE A 316 -5.30 1.66 6.01
N PHE A 317 -5.77 2.19 7.13
CA PHE A 317 -5.83 3.64 7.34
C PHE A 317 -4.45 4.30 7.42
N ILE A 318 -3.50 3.66 8.10
CA ILE A 318 -2.11 4.16 8.22
C ILE A 318 -1.45 4.22 6.84
N GLU A 319 -1.42 3.09 6.13
CA GLU A 319 -0.83 2.98 4.78
C GLU A 319 -1.51 3.95 3.82
N GLY A 320 -2.82 4.05 3.91
CA GLY A 320 -3.62 4.96 3.12
C GLY A 320 -3.25 6.42 3.27
N GLY A 321 -3.04 6.89 4.50
CA GLY A 321 -2.57 8.26 4.74
C GLY A 321 -1.23 8.56 4.07
N TYR A 322 -0.27 7.62 4.20
CA TYR A 322 1.05 7.76 3.58
C TYR A 322 1.00 7.73 2.05
N ASP A 323 0.23 6.81 1.48
CA ASP A 323 0.10 6.65 0.03
C ASP A 323 -0.64 7.82 -0.61
N LEU A 324 -1.61 8.42 0.09
CA LEU A 324 -2.29 9.62 -0.39
C LEU A 324 -1.33 10.82 -0.46
N GLY A 325 -0.56 11.06 0.60
CA GLY A 325 0.42 12.14 0.63
C GLY A 325 1.46 12.02 -0.49
N ARG A 326 2.05 10.83 -0.66
CA ARG A 326 3.02 10.56 -1.74
C ARG A 326 2.40 10.67 -3.12
N GLY A 327 1.19 10.14 -3.30
CA GLY A 327 0.43 10.21 -4.54
C GLY A 327 0.14 11.64 -4.98
N LEU A 328 -0.27 12.52 -4.06
CA LEU A 328 -0.53 13.93 -4.35
C LEU A 328 0.72 14.69 -4.79
N VAL A 329 1.88 14.41 -4.16
CA VAL A 329 3.16 15.00 -4.57
C VAL A 329 3.56 14.53 -5.96
N SER A 330 3.47 13.23 -6.24
CA SER A 330 3.75 12.66 -7.57
C SER A 330 2.78 13.18 -8.63
N ALA A 331 1.48 13.28 -8.33
CA ALA A 331 0.48 13.87 -9.22
C ALA A 331 0.81 15.33 -9.56
N ARG A 332 1.27 16.12 -8.57
CA ARG A 332 1.70 17.50 -8.80
C ARG A 332 2.91 17.57 -9.74
N ARG A 333 3.87 16.64 -9.63
CA ARG A 333 5.01 16.56 -10.56
C ARG A 333 4.58 16.21 -11.97
N VAL A 334 3.68 15.25 -12.13
CA VAL A 334 3.09 14.91 -13.44
C VAL A 334 2.36 16.12 -14.05
N LEU A 335 1.53 16.82 -13.28
CA LEU A 335 0.82 18.01 -13.76
C LEU A 335 1.78 19.13 -14.17
N ARG A 336 2.86 19.37 -13.41
CA ARG A 336 3.91 20.33 -13.79
C ARG A 336 4.58 19.96 -15.11
N PHE A 337 4.83 18.67 -15.33
CA PHE A 337 5.37 18.19 -16.58
C PHE A 337 4.40 18.40 -17.75
N LEU A 338 3.11 18.12 -17.55
CA LEU A 338 2.07 18.31 -18.58
C LEU A 338 1.76 19.77 -18.90
N ALA A 339 2.11 20.70 -18.00
CA ALA A 339 1.96 22.13 -18.20
C ALA A 339 3.07 22.76 -19.08
N LEU A 340 4.07 21.99 -19.51
CA LEU A 340 5.14 22.50 -20.37
C LEU A 340 4.61 22.81 -21.77
N ALA A 341 4.85 24.04 -22.25
CA ALA A 341 4.41 24.46 -23.56
C ALA A 341 5.40 24.01 -24.67
N PRO A 342 4.89 23.52 -25.83
CA PRO A 342 5.72 23.32 -27.03
C PRO A 342 6.20 24.66 -27.61
N ALA A 343 7.26 24.64 -28.42
CA ALA A 343 7.73 25.85 -29.10
C ALA A 343 6.67 26.35 -30.10
N GLY A 344 6.37 27.66 -30.06
CA GLY A 344 5.42 28.32 -30.97
C GLY A 344 4.00 28.52 -30.42
N ALA A 345 3.75 28.29 -29.12
CA ALA A 345 2.46 28.55 -28.48
C ALA A 345 2.30 29.99 -27.93
N GLY A 346 2.89 30.97 -28.61
CA GLY A 346 2.80 32.40 -28.29
C GLY A 346 2.57 33.21 -29.55
#